data_AF-A0A1C4J0L7-F1
#
_entry.id   AF-A0A1C4J0L7-F1
#
_cell.length_a   1.000
_cell.length_b   1.000
_cell.length_c   1.000
_cell.angle_alpha   90.00
_cell.angle_beta   90.00
_cell.angle_gamma   90.00
#
_symmetry.space_group_name_H-M   'P 1'
#
loop_
_entity.id
_entity.type
_entity.pdbx_description
1 polymer ?
#
loop_
_entity_poly.entity_id
_entity_poly.type
_entity_poly.pdbx_seq_one_letter_code
_entity_poly.pdbx_strand_id
1 'polypeptide(L)'
;MTDTTPTPADRPADQLRAAAERARETGDPLHTALAEWLVVEADVIAARAAQPEGGEWAVDIGGDHALAVARQLLDTSEGAGVTPSADRRARYAAAIREADGWVLDDGQHMIDAVMAVADAEQTELHAQIANLRTMYNVANDRTNDLIDERDKLLEAAVAPPAPADRAAVLREAVEVAGQMGGRFGTDDHGDIDTGWNDACEAIATELRRLAADAATGVQPTTTEAHPPVVEYIAEVLELDGAWEYLGAHADPTVAARRRASVTRRYPDAETRTVRKTTTYTVEPEPAAPAAPEETQ
;
A
#
# COMPACT_ATOMS: atom_id res chain seq x y z
N MET A 1 -15.92 30.36 35.07
CA MET A 1 -15.67 29.24 34.16
C MET A 1 -14.57 29.68 33.23
N THR A 2 -13.38 29.14 33.41
CA THR A 2 -12.26 29.30 32.48
C THR A 2 -12.64 28.58 31.19
N ASP A 3 -12.51 29.29 30.08
CA ASP A 3 -12.71 28.75 28.74
C ASP A 3 -11.68 27.65 28.49
N THR A 4 -12.12 26.40 28.41
CA THR A 4 -11.28 25.22 28.10
C THR A 4 -11.42 24.81 26.64
N THR A 5 -11.86 25.72 25.76
CA THR A 5 -11.86 25.45 24.33
C THR A 5 -10.40 25.27 23.89
N PRO A 6 -10.01 24.08 23.39
CA PRO A 6 -8.63 23.85 22.97
C PRO A 6 -8.25 24.89 21.93
N THR A 7 -7.07 25.49 22.12
CA THR A 7 -6.52 26.48 21.20
C THR A 7 -6.29 25.77 19.85
N PRO A 8 -6.35 26.44 18.69
CA PRO A 8 -6.05 25.80 17.39
C PRO A 8 -4.71 25.04 17.33
N ALA A 9 -3.74 25.39 18.18
CA ALA A 9 -2.45 24.69 18.31
C ALA A 9 -2.53 23.29 18.98
N ASP A 10 -3.67 22.95 19.60
CA ASP A 10 -3.86 21.70 20.36
C ASP A 10 -4.53 20.61 19.53
N ARG A 11 -4.90 20.88 18.27
CA ARG A 11 -5.50 19.89 17.38
C ARG A 11 -4.40 19.05 16.72
N PRO A 12 -4.45 17.71 16.80
CA PRO A 12 -3.40 16.85 16.25
C PRO A 12 -3.08 17.10 14.77
N ALA A 13 -4.11 17.33 13.94
CA ALA A 13 -3.90 17.64 12.51
C ALA A 13 -3.10 18.94 12.29
N ASP A 14 -3.32 19.96 13.13
CA ASP A 14 -2.63 21.24 12.99
C ASP A 14 -1.16 21.12 13.45
N GLN A 15 -0.88 20.26 14.43
CA GLN A 15 0.50 19.90 14.83
C GLN A 15 1.25 19.17 13.70
N LEU A 16 0.60 18.23 13.02
CA LEU A 16 1.20 17.53 11.88
C LEU A 16 1.52 18.49 10.72
N ARG A 17 0.62 19.43 10.41
CA ARG A 17 0.85 20.44 9.36
C ARG A 17 2.00 21.39 9.70
N ALA A 18 2.06 21.88 10.94
CA ALA A 18 3.16 22.72 11.40
C ALA A 18 4.51 21.96 11.34
N ALA A 19 4.54 20.68 11.72
CA ALA A 19 5.73 19.85 11.60
C ALA A 19 6.16 19.61 10.14
N ALA A 20 5.20 19.44 9.23
CA ALA A 20 5.48 19.31 7.81
C ALA A 20 6.12 20.60 7.23
N GLU A 21 5.63 21.78 7.62
CA GLU A 21 6.25 23.06 7.25
C GLU A 21 7.69 23.14 7.77
N ARG A 22 7.90 22.82 9.05
CA ARG A 22 9.24 22.80 9.66
C ARG A 22 10.20 21.83 8.96
N ALA A 23 9.71 20.65 8.56
CA ALA A 23 10.50 19.67 7.83
C ALA A 23 10.92 20.22 6.44
N ARG A 24 10.02 20.90 5.71
CA ARG A 24 10.37 21.51 4.40
C ARG A 24 11.43 22.60 4.52
N GLU A 25 11.45 23.38 5.60
CA GLU A 25 12.44 24.44 5.82
C GLU A 25 13.89 23.93 5.89
N THR A 26 14.09 22.65 6.21
CA THR A 26 15.42 22.04 6.26
C THR A 26 16.06 21.87 4.87
N GLY A 27 15.25 21.78 3.81
CA GLY A 27 15.70 21.55 2.43
C GLY A 27 16.28 20.16 2.15
N ASP A 28 16.19 19.23 3.10
CA ASP A 28 16.65 17.84 2.95
C ASP A 28 15.59 16.99 2.20
N PRO A 29 15.97 16.22 1.17
CA PRO A 29 15.07 15.31 0.47
C PRO A 29 14.30 14.36 1.39
N LEU A 30 14.94 13.85 2.46
CA LEU A 30 14.29 12.97 3.42
C LEU A 30 13.20 13.70 4.21
N HIS A 31 13.48 14.93 4.64
CA HIS A 31 12.51 15.78 5.34
C HIS A 31 11.38 16.24 4.41
N THR A 32 11.63 16.34 3.11
CA THR A 32 10.60 16.64 2.11
C THR A 32 9.59 15.49 1.98
N ALA A 33 10.08 14.25 1.84
CA ALA A 33 9.21 13.07 1.83
C ALA A 33 8.46 12.90 3.16
N LEU A 34 9.12 13.20 4.29
CA LEU A 34 8.48 13.20 5.60
C LEU A 34 7.37 14.26 5.71
N ALA A 35 7.58 15.45 5.15
CA ALA A 35 6.58 16.51 5.14
C ALA A 35 5.33 16.15 4.33
N GLU A 36 5.49 15.45 3.20
CA GLU A 36 4.36 14.95 2.41
C GLU A 36 3.55 13.92 3.21
N TRP A 37 4.23 12.96 3.84
CA TRP A 37 3.57 11.98 4.70
C TRP A 37 2.81 12.62 5.87
N LEU A 38 3.42 13.59 6.56
CA LEU A 38 2.78 14.30 7.68
C LEU A 38 1.52 15.07 7.27
N VAL A 39 1.47 15.63 6.05
CA VAL A 39 0.25 16.28 5.53
C VAL A 39 -0.86 15.26 5.29
N VAL A 40 -0.55 14.12 4.68
CA VAL A 40 -1.53 13.05 4.45
C VAL A 40 -2.13 12.58 5.78
N GLU A 41 -1.29 12.35 6.79
CA GLU A 41 -1.76 11.96 8.13
C GLU A 41 -2.62 13.06 8.78
N ALA A 42 -2.27 14.34 8.60
CA ALA A 42 -3.07 15.47 9.08
C ALA A 42 -4.48 15.47 8.47
N ASP A 43 -4.59 15.20 7.18
CA ASP A 43 -5.85 15.18 6.46
C ASP A 43 -6.70 13.97 6.86
N VAL A 44 -6.08 12.80 7.04
CA VAL A 44 -6.75 11.60 7.59
C VAL A 44 -7.31 11.87 9.00
N ILE A 45 -6.51 12.48 9.88
CA ILE A 45 -6.96 12.81 11.24
C ILE A 45 -8.09 13.85 11.21
N ALA A 46 -7.97 14.89 10.38
CA ALA A 46 -9.01 15.91 10.26
C ALA A 46 -10.32 15.33 9.71
N ALA A 47 -10.24 14.49 8.68
CA ALA A 47 -11.39 13.81 8.10
C ALA A 47 -12.09 12.88 9.11
N ARG A 48 -11.30 12.18 9.95
CA ARG A 48 -11.84 11.34 11.04
C ARG A 48 -12.49 12.17 12.13
N ALA A 49 -11.87 13.27 12.56
CA ALA A 49 -12.43 14.16 13.58
C ALA A 49 -13.74 14.83 13.14
N ALA A 50 -13.96 14.96 11.83
CA ALA A 50 -15.20 15.49 11.25
C ALA A 50 -16.33 14.44 11.16
N GLN A 51 -16.07 13.16 11.42
CA GLN A 51 -17.12 12.14 11.38
C GLN A 51 -18.00 12.22 12.65
N PRO A 52 -19.33 12.33 12.50
CA PRO A 52 -20.25 12.31 13.64
C PRO A 52 -20.21 10.96 14.36
N GLU A 53 -20.10 11.05 15.69
CA GLU A 53 -19.99 9.99 16.71
C GLU A 53 -20.46 8.57 16.29
N GLY A 54 -19.54 7.59 16.36
CA GLY A 54 -19.94 6.18 16.21
C GLY A 54 -18.82 5.13 16.21
N GLY A 55 -17.55 5.51 16.22
CA GLY A 55 -16.45 4.53 16.20
C GLY A 55 -15.33 4.89 17.16
N GLU A 56 -15.30 4.23 18.31
CA GLU A 56 -14.18 4.11 19.25
C GLU A 56 -12.96 3.37 18.62
N TRP A 57 -12.61 3.75 17.39
CA TRP A 57 -11.49 3.20 16.62
C TRP A 57 -10.43 4.28 16.32
N ALA A 58 -10.67 5.50 16.77
CA ALA A 58 -9.87 6.67 16.42
C ALA A 58 -8.85 7.00 17.52
N VAL A 59 -7.79 6.17 17.65
CA VAL A 59 -6.35 6.53 17.58
C VAL A 59 -5.50 5.23 17.55
N ASP A 60 -5.98 4.10 17.01
CA ASP A 60 -5.17 2.89 17.13
C ASP A 60 -4.04 2.86 16.07
N ILE A 61 -2.81 2.98 16.59
CA ILE A 61 -1.49 2.67 16.00
C ILE A 61 -0.93 3.67 14.95
N GLY A 62 -1.72 4.17 14.00
CA GLY A 62 -1.18 5.02 12.92
C GLY A 62 -0.87 6.48 13.31
N GLY A 63 -1.83 7.14 13.97
CA GLY A 63 -1.74 8.58 14.28
C GLY A 63 -0.73 8.91 15.38
N ASP A 64 -0.48 7.99 16.31
CA ASP A 64 0.43 8.20 17.43
C ASP A 64 1.89 8.36 16.98
N HIS A 65 2.30 7.63 15.94
CA HIS A 65 3.65 7.74 15.38
C HIS A 65 3.85 9.07 14.62
N ALA A 66 2.87 9.46 13.80
CA ALA A 66 2.91 10.75 13.11
C ALA A 66 2.96 11.91 14.11
N LEU A 67 2.16 11.85 15.17
CA LEU A 67 2.11 12.90 16.19
C LEU A 67 3.40 12.94 17.03
N ALA A 68 4.01 11.79 17.32
CA ALA A 68 5.30 11.72 17.99
C ALA A 68 6.41 12.36 17.14
N VAL A 69 6.46 12.05 15.84
CA VAL A 69 7.41 12.66 14.91
C VAL A 69 7.17 14.17 14.77
N ALA A 70 5.92 14.60 14.69
CA ALA A 70 5.58 16.02 14.62
C ALA A 70 6.00 16.80 15.87
N ARG A 71 5.76 16.25 17.06
CA ARG A 71 6.22 16.84 18.32
C ARG A 71 7.74 16.95 18.40
N GLN A 72 8.46 15.94 17.91
CA GLN A 72 9.92 15.97 17.84
C GLN A 72 10.42 17.07 16.88
N LEU A 73 9.80 17.22 15.71
CA LEU A 73 10.16 18.25 14.74
C LEU A 73 9.86 19.67 15.22
N LEU A 74 8.80 19.83 16.01
CA LEU A 74 8.37 21.10 16.58
C LEU A 74 9.05 21.44 17.90
N ASP A 75 9.86 20.54 18.45
CA ASP A 75 10.45 20.65 19.79
C ASP A 75 9.38 20.85 20.89
N THR A 76 8.18 20.30 20.66
CA THR A 76 7.01 20.38 21.56
C THR A 76 6.75 19.06 22.28
N SER A 77 7.74 18.18 22.34
CA SER A 77 7.65 16.96 23.13
C SER A 77 7.57 17.30 24.63
N GLU A 78 6.37 17.56 25.13
CA GLU A 78 6.06 17.13 26.49
C GLU A 78 6.21 15.62 26.46
N GLY A 79 7.25 15.10 27.12
CA GLY A 79 7.50 13.67 27.17
C GLY A 79 6.25 12.97 27.69
N ALA A 80 5.42 12.45 26.79
CA ALA A 80 4.56 11.32 27.07
C ALA A 80 5.55 10.26 27.51
N GLY A 81 5.79 10.20 28.82
CA GLY A 81 6.95 9.53 29.37
C GLY A 81 6.86 8.11 28.90
N VAL A 82 7.71 7.74 27.92
CA VAL A 82 7.87 6.36 27.49
C VAL A 82 8.28 5.67 28.76
N THR A 83 7.29 5.03 29.38
CA THR A 83 7.49 4.40 30.67
C THR A 83 8.52 3.33 30.40
N PRO A 84 9.75 3.45 30.92
CA PRO A 84 10.81 2.54 30.52
C PRO A 84 10.35 1.12 30.85
N SER A 85 10.61 0.17 29.95
CA SER A 85 10.23 -1.23 30.18
C SER A 85 10.74 -1.71 31.55
N ALA A 86 10.05 -2.68 32.15
CA ALA A 86 10.45 -3.19 33.47
C ALA A 86 11.93 -3.62 33.49
N ASP A 87 12.41 -4.23 32.40
CA ASP A 87 13.81 -4.63 32.23
C ASP A 87 14.77 -3.44 32.15
N ARG A 88 14.37 -2.38 31.44
CA ARG A 88 15.16 -1.14 31.37
C ARG A 88 15.26 -0.48 32.75
N ARG A 89 14.16 -0.41 33.50
CA ARG A 89 14.17 0.08 34.89
C ARG A 89 15.03 -0.79 35.80
N ALA A 90 15.00 -2.12 35.64
CA ALA A 90 15.81 -3.04 36.44
C ALA A 90 17.31 -2.86 36.18
N ARG A 91 17.71 -2.62 34.92
CA ARG A 91 19.11 -2.33 34.55
C ARG A 91 19.61 -1.02 35.14
N TYR A 92 18.84 0.07 35.01
CA TYR A 92 19.20 1.33 35.66
C TYR A 92 19.26 1.21 37.19
N ALA A 93 18.29 0.52 37.80
CA ALA A 93 18.29 0.28 39.25
C ALA A 93 19.45 -0.62 39.71
N ALA A 94 19.97 -1.51 38.86
CA ALA A 94 21.15 -2.30 39.15
C ALA A 94 22.43 -1.45 39.09
N ALA A 95 22.59 -0.64 38.03
CA ALA A 95 23.71 0.28 37.88
C ALA A 95 23.80 1.29 39.04
N ILE A 96 22.65 1.84 39.47
CA ILE A 96 22.57 2.75 40.62
C ILE A 96 22.97 2.04 41.93
N ARG A 97 22.59 0.76 42.11
CA ARG A 97 22.98 -0.03 43.30
C ARG A 97 24.46 -0.39 43.31
N GLU A 98 25.07 -0.58 42.14
CA GLU A 98 26.49 -0.92 42.00
C GLU A 98 27.39 0.30 42.25
N ALA A 99 26.91 1.51 41.93
CA ALA A 99 27.61 2.78 42.16
C ALA A 99 27.58 3.29 43.62
N ASP A 100 27.35 2.40 44.60
CA ASP A 100 27.06 2.66 46.02
C ASP A 100 27.90 3.82 46.63
N GLY A 101 27.32 5.02 46.74
CA GLY A 101 28.07 6.19 47.19
C GLY A 101 27.35 7.54 47.05
N TRP A 102 26.25 7.75 47.77
CA TRP A 102 25.57 9.06 47.82
C TRP A 102 26.38 10.18 48.49
N VAL A 103 27.50 9.86 49.14
CA VAL A 103 28.00 10.68 50.26
C VAL A 103 29.23 11.54 49.92
N LEU A 104 29.89 11.35 48.76
CA LEU A 104 31.19 12.01 48.52
C LEU A 104 31.27 12.94 47.30
N ASP A 105 30.31 12.91 46.34
CA ASP A 105 30.46 13.66 45.07
C ASP A 105 29.13 14.18 44.48
N ASP A 106 28.23 14.70 45.33
CA ASP A 106 26.93 15.30 44.94
C ASP A 106 26.04 14.46 43.99
N GLY A 107 26.25 13.13 43.95
CA GLY A 107 25.49 12.19 43.12
C GLY A 107 26.02 12.00 41.69
N GLN A 108 27.17 12.58 41.32
CA GLN A 108 27.74 12.50 39.97
C GLN A 108 27.98 11.05 39.51
N HIS A 109 28.49 10.18 40.39
CA HIS A 109 28.72 8.77 40.06
C HIS A 109 27.47 7.99 39.67
N MET A 110 26.28 8.35 40.19
CA MET A 110 25.02 7.75 39.75
C MET A 110 24.61 8.23 38.36
N ILE A 111 24.83 9.52 38.07
CA ILE A 111 24.57 10.09 36.74
C ILE A 111 25.48 9.39 35.72
N ASP A 112 26.76 9.25 36.02
CA ASP A 112 27.71 8.57 35.14
C ASP A 112 27.33 7.10 34.90
N ALA A 113 26.88 6.38 35.93
CA ALA A 113 26.43 5.00 35.81
C ALA A 113 25.16 4.86 34.94
N VAL A 114 24.20 5.79 35.08
CA VAL A 114 22.99 5.84 34.25
C VAL A 114 23.34 6.19 32.80
N MET A 115 24.21 7.18 32.58
CA MET A 115 24.66 7.57 31.25
C MET A 115 25.40 6.42 30.55
N ALA A 116 26.25 5.67 31.26
CA ALA A 116 26.93 4.51 30.71
C ALA A 116 25.94 3.42 30.23
N VAL A 117 24.86 3.17 30.98
CA VAL A 117 23.80 2.23 30.55
C VAL A 117 23.05 2.79 29.34
N ALA A 118 22.74 4.08 29.32
CA ALA A 118 22.07 4.72 28.19
C ALA A 118 22.92 4.69 26.90
N ASP A 119 24.22 4.96 27.00
CA ASP A 119 25.16 4.92 25.88
C ASP A 119 25.30 3.50 25.32
N ALA A 120 25.34 2.49 26.20
CA ALA A 120 25.37 1.09 25.80
C ALA A 120 24.08 0.69 25.06
N GLU A 121 22.90 1.10 25.56
CA GLU A 121 21.62 0.89 24.89
C GLU A 121 21.58 1.59 23.52
N GLN A 122 22.04 2.82 23.44
CA GLN A 122 22.07 3.58 22.19
C GLN A 122 23.01 2.94 21.16
N THR A 123 24.15 2.43 21.61
CA THR A 123 25.09 1.69 20.76
C THR A 123 24.47 0.40 20.22
N GLU A 124 23.75 -0.34 21.05
CA GLU A 124 23.03 -1.54 20.65
C GLU A 124 21.93 -1.23 19.61
N LEU A 125 21.12 -0.19 19.86
CA LEU A 125 20.08 0.24 18.92
C LEU A 125 20.67 0.66 17.57
N HIS A 126 21.78 1.40 17.56
CA HIS A 126 22.46 1.75 16.31
C HIS A 126 22.94 0.50 15.55
N ALA A 127 23.47 -0.50 16.26
CA ALA A 127 23.86 -1.77 15.64
C ALA A 127 22.66 -2.54 15.06
N GLN A 128 21.54 -2.57 15.77
CA GLN A 128 20.30 -3.18 15.29
C GLN A 128 19.76 -2.47 14.03
N ILE A 129 19.75 -1.13 14.02
CA ILE A 129 19.36 -0.33 12.85
C ILE A 129 20.27 -0.61 11.66
N ALA A 130 21.59 -0.71 11.87
CA ALA A 130 22.54 -1.03 10.80
C ALA A 130 22.30 -2.44 10.22
N ASN A 131 21.98 -3.41 11.08
CA ASN A 131 21.62 -4.76 10.64
C ASN A 131 20.32 -4.76 9.82
N LEU A 132 19.27 -4.08 10.30
CA LEU A 132 18.01 -3.95 9.58
C LEU A 132 18.19 -3.31 8.21
N ARG A 133 19.00 -2.24 8.11
CA ARG A 133 19.35 -1.63 6.81
C ARG A 133 20.06 -2.62 5.89
N THR A 134 20.97 -3.43 6.42
CA THR A 134 21.67 -4.46 5.65
C THR A 134 20.69 -5.50 5.11
N MET A 135 19.80 -6.01 5.96
CA MET A 135 18.75 -6.95 5.54
C MET A 135 17.83 -6.36 4.48
N TYR A 136 17.41 -5.09 4.65
CA TYR A 136 16.58 -4.40 3.68
C TYR A 136 17.28 -4.29 2.32
N ASN A 137 18.56 -3.91 2.30
CA ASN A 137 19.32 -3.81 1.06
C ASN A 137 19.44 -5.16 0.36
N VAL A 138 19.73 -6.25 1.09
CA VAL A 138 19.78 -7.61 0.51
C VAL A 138 18.44 -8.02 -0.08
N ALA A 139 17.34 -7.73 0.60
CA ALA A 139 15.99 -8.03 0.10
C ALA A 139 15.64 -7.20 -1.15
N ASN A 140 16.03 -5.93 -1.17
CA ASN A 140 15.84 -5.02 -2.29
C ASN A 140 16.64 -5.48 -3.52
N ASP A 141 17.92 -5.82 -3.33
CA ASP A 141 18.77 -6.36 -4.39
C ASP A 141 18.19 -7.64 -4.99
N ARG A 142 17.74 -8.57 -4.12
CA ARG A 142 17.08 -9.80 -4.59
C ARG A 142 15.79 -9.53 -5.37
N THR A 143 15.05 -8.49 -4.99
CA THR A 143 13.82 -8.10 -5.69
C THR A 143 14.15 -7.57 -7.09
N ASN A 144 15.20 -6.75 -7.21
CA ASN A 144 15.67 -6.25 -8.50
C ASN A 144 16.17 -7.39 -9.40
N ASP A 145 16.93 -8.35 -8.85
CA ASP A 145 17.37 -9.54 -9.60
C ASP A 145 16.19 -10.34 -10.18
N LEU A 146 15.09 -10.46 -9.42
CA LEU A 146 13.88 -11.17 -9.87
C LEU A 146 13.13 -10.40 -10.96
N ILE A 147 13.14 -9.07 -10.90
CA ILE A 147 12.59 -8.20 -11.95
C ILE A 147 13.39 -8.38 -13.23
N ASP A 148 14.72 -8.34 -13.15
CA ASP A 148 15.61 -8.55 -14.30
C ASP A 148 15.44 -9.96 -14.92
N GLU A 149 15.31 -10.98 -14.08
CA GLU A 149 15.08 -12.35 -14.57
C GLU A 149 13.71 -12.49 -15.25
N ARG A 150 12.66 -11.89 -14.70
CA ARG A 150 11.35 -11.82 -15.36
C ARG A 150 11.47 -11.17 -16.73
N ASP A 151 12.18 -10.05 -16.85
CA ASP A 151 12.30 -9.31 -18.10
C ASP A 151 13.09 -10.10 -19.14
N LYS A 152 14.15 -10.81 -18.74
CA LYS A 152 14.86 -11.76 -19.62
C LYS A 152 13.98 -12.90 -20.09
N LEU A 153 13.13 -13.46 -19.23
CA LEU A 153 12.20 -14.53 -19.61
C LEU A 153 11.14 -14.03 -20.60
N LEU A 154 10.66 -12.79 -20.43
CA LEU A 154 9.76 -12.16 -21.39
C LEU A 154 10.44 -11.89 -22.74
N GLU A 155 11.71 -11.45 -22.73
CA GLU A 155 12.50 -11.24 -23.95
C GLU A 155 12.89 -12.56 -24.65
N ALA A 156 13.08 -13.65 -23.90
CA ALA A 156 13.36 -14.96 -24.48
C ALA A 156 12.11 -15.62 -25.12
N ALA A 157 10.91 -15.22 -24.70
CA ALA A 157 9.63 -15.78 -25.17
C ALA A 157 9.15 -15.21 -26.52
N VAL A 158 10.04 -14.66 -27.35
CA VAL A 158 9.73 -13.96 -28.62
C VAL A 158 9.08 -14.87 -29.69
N ALA A 159 9.21 -16.19 -29.58
CA ALA A 159 8.44 -17.12 -30.40
C ALA A 159 7.20 -17.60 -29.62
N PRO A 160 5.97 -17.42 -30.14
CA PRO A 160 4.79 -17.98 -29.51
C PRO A 160 4.98 -19.50 -29.36
N PRO A 161 4.75 -20.08 -28.16
CA PRO A 161 5.01 -21.49 -27.93
C PRO A 161 4.23 -22.33 -28.94
N ALA A 162 4.74 -23.51 -29.29
CA ALA A 162 3.99 -24.40 -30.17
C ALA A 162 2.58 -24.63 -29.57
N PRO A 163 1.55 -24.86 -30.39
CA PRO A 163 0.18 -24.99 -29.90
C PRO A 163 0.03 -26.05 -28.78
N ALA A 164 0.81 -27.12 -28.85
CA ALA A 164 0.88 -28.16 -27.82
C ALA A 164 1.47 -27.67 -26.48
N ASP A 165 2.51 -26.83 -26.53
CA ASP A 165 3.17 -26.26 -25.35
C ASP A 165 2.24 -25.24 -24.67
N ARG A 166 1.55 -24.40 -25.44
CA ARG A 166 0.52 -23.49 -24.91
C ARG A 166 -0.59 -24.25 -24.21
N ALA A 167 -1.08 -25.33 -24.82
CA ALA A 167 -2.11 -26.17 -24.21
C ALA A 167 -1.62 -26.84 -22.92
N ALA A 168 -0.34 -27.19 -22.83
CA ALA A 168 0.26 -27.73 -21.61
C ALA A 168 0.33 -26.68 -20.49
N VAL A 169 0.82 -25.48 -20.79
CA VAL A 169 0.88 -24.35 -19.83
C VAL A 169 -0.52 -23.98 -19.32
N LEU A 170 -1.51 -23.92 -20.21
CA LEU A 170 -2.89 -23.61 -19.81
C LEU A 170 -3.49 -24.71 -18.92
N ARG A 171 -3.13 -25.99 -19.12
CA ARG A 171 -3.52 -27.09 -18.23
C ARG A 171 -2.86 -26.98 -16.85
N GLU A 172 -1.60 -26.58 -16.78
CA GLU A 172 -0.91 -26.31 -15.52
C GLU A 172 -1.58 -25.13 -14.76
N ALA A 173 -1.95 -24.06 -15.48
CA ALA A 173 -2.67 -22.94 -14.90
C ALA A 173 -4.05 -23.33 -14.32
N VAL A 174 -4.76 -24.28 -14.94
CA VAL A 174 -6.01 -24.85 -14.39
C VAL A 174 -5.76 -25.54 -13.06
N GLU A 175 -4.66 -26.29 -12.94
CA GLU A 175 -4.31 -26.98 -11.71
C GLU A 175 -3.99 -25.98 -10.58
N VAL A 176 -3.23 -24.93 -10.89
CA VAL A 176 -2.92 -23.85 -9.95
C VAL A 176 -4.19 -23.12 -9.48
N ALA A 177 -5.10 -22.80 -10.39
CA ALA A 177 -6.40 -22.17 -10.04
C ALA A 177 -7.23 -23.08 -9.12
N GLY A 178 -7.23 -24.39 -9.36
CA GLY A 178 -7.89 -25.37 -8.48
C GLY A 178 -7.25 -25.45 -7.08
N GLN A 179 -5.91 -25.41 -7.01
CA GLN A 179 -5.19 -25.39 -5.73
C GLN A 179 -5.45 -24.09 -4.94
N MET A 180 -5.59 -22.95 -5.62
CA MET A 180 -5.94 -21.67 -4.97
C MET A 180 -7.33 -21.70 -4.34
N GLY A 181 -8.32 -22.31 -4.98
CA GLY A 181 -9.65 -22.51 -4.39
C GLY A 181 -9.62 -23.46 -3.18
N GLY A 182 -8.80 -24.52 -3.22
CA GLY A 182 -8.71 -25.49 -2.12
C GLY A 182 -7.89 -25.04 -0.91
N ARG A 183 -7.04 -24.00 -1.04
CA ARG A 183 -6.10 -23.57 0.00
C ARG A 183 -6.70 -22.65 1.06
N PHE A 184 -7.76 -21.92 0.70
CA PHE A 184 -8.58 -21.21 1.68
C PHE A 184 -9.59 -22.22 2.23
N GLY A 185 -9.23 -22.80 3.37
CA GLY A 185 -10.03 -23.83 4.04
C GLY A 185 -11.45 -23.34 4.31
N THR A 186 -12.38 -24.29 4.47
CA THR A 186 -13.79 -24.07 4.82
C THR A 186 -14.00 -23.51 6.25
N ASP A 187 -13.04 -22.73 6.75
CA ASP A 187 -12.95 -22.30 8.13
C ASP A 187 -13.86 -21.08 8.36
N ASP A 188 -15.16 -21.38 8.52
CA ASP A 188 -16.19 -20.56 9.18
C ASP A 188 -16.49 -19.14 8.64
N HIS A 189 -15.88 -18.69 7.53
CA HIS A 189 -16.14 -17.38 6.91
C HIS A 189 -17.04 -17.49 5.66
N GLY A 190 -18.24 -18.06 5.87
CA GLY A 190 -19.14 -18.63 4.83
C GLY A 190 -19.59 -17.75 3.65
N ASP A 191 -19.34 -16.44 3.64
CA ASP A 191 -19.74 -15.54 2.54
C ASP A 191 -18.56 -15.00 1.69
N ILE A 192 -17.33 -14.97 2.22
CA ILE A 192 -16.15 -14.50 1.45
C ILE A 192 -15.52 -15.67 0.68
N ASP A 193 -15.56 -16.88 1.26
CA ASP A 193 -14.97 -18.08 0.65
C ASP A 193 -15.74 -18.59 -0.57
N THR A 194 -17.06 -18.40 -0.61
CA THR A 194 -17.90 -18.81 -1.75
C THR A 194 -17.62 -17.96 -3.00
N GLY A 195 -17.52 -16.64 -2.85
CA GLY A 195 -17.20 -15.75 -3.98
C GLY A 195 -15.82 -15.96 -4.57
N TRP A 196 -14.82 -16.30 -3.74
CA TRP A 196 -13.47 -16.62 -4.20
C TRP A 196 -13.40 -17.95 -4.95
N ASN A 197 -14.09 -18.97 -4.45
CA ASN A 197 -14.15 -20.28 -5.09
C ASN A 197 -14.88 -20.24 -6.43
N ASP A 198 -16.01 -19.55 -6.51
CA ASP A 198 -16.75 -19.35 -7.77
C ASP A 198 -15.89 -18.62 -8.82
N ALA A 199 -15.12 -17.62 -8.39
CA ALA A 199 -14.18 -16.90 -9.26
C ALA A 199 -13.05 -17.81 -9.75
N CYS A 200 -12.45 -18.62 -8.87
CA CYS A 200 -11.41 -19.58 -9.24
C CYS A 200 -11.94 -20.64 -10.22
N GLU A 201 -13.17 -21.12 -10.05
CA GLU A 201 -13.80 -22.09 -10.94
C GLU A 201 -14.14 -21.48 -12.31
N ALA A 202 -14.61 -20.24 -12.35
CA ALA A 202 -14.84 -19.51 -13.60
C ALA A 202 -13.52 -19.34 -14.38
N ILE A 203 -12.44 -18.96 -13.70
CA ILE A 203 -11.09 -18.85 -14.29
C ILE A 203 -10.62 -20.22 -14.81
N ALA A 204 -10.75 -21.28 -14.01
CA ALA A 204 -10.36 -22.62 -14.43
C ALA A 204 -11.14 -23.10 -15.66
N THR A 205 -12.43 -22.75 -15.76
CA THR A 205 -13.28 -23.08 -16.92
C THR A 205 -12.79 -22.39 -18.19
N GLU A 206 -12.47 -21.11 -18.10
CA GLU A 206 -11.94 -20.35 -19.25
C GLU A 206 -10.55 -20.86 -19.68
N LEU A 207 -9.68 -21.18 -18.73
CA LEU A 207 -8.36 -21.75 -19.03
C LEU A 207 -8.47 -23.12 -19.72
N ARG A 208 -9.43 -23.98 -19.33
CA ARG A 208 -9.68 -25.25 -20.03
C ARG A 208 -10.15 -25.03 -21.47
N ARG A 209 -11.01 -24.03 -21.70
CA ARG A 209 -11.47 -23.65 -23.04
C ARG A 209 -10.29 -23.21 -23.91
N LEU A 210 -9.46 -22.31 -23.40
CA LEU A 210 -8.25 -21.84 -24.09
C LEU A 210 -7.26 -22.97 -24.36
N ALA A 211 -7.10 -23.93 -23.44
CA ALA A 211 -6.22 -25.08 -23.63
C ALA A 211 -6.70 -25.97 -24.79
N ALA A 212 -8.02 -26.15 -24.95
CA ALA A 212 -8.61 -26.91 -26.05
C ALA A 212 -8.43 -26.19 -27.39
N ASP A 213 -8.66 -24.88 -27.42
CA ASP A 213 -8.41 -24.05 -28.62
C ASP A 213 -6.93 -24.10 -29.03
N ALA A 214 -6.02 -23.96 -28.06
CA ALA A 214 -4.59 -24.09 -28.30
C ALA A 214 -4.22 -25.48 -28.83
N ALA A 215 -4.76 -26.56 -28.27
CA ALA A 215 -4.47 -27.93 -28.72
C ALA A 215 -4.96 -28.22 -30.15
N THR A 216 -6.01 -27.54 -30.60
CA THR A 216 -6.54 -27.65 -31.97
C THR A 216 -5.81 -26.76 -32.98
N GLY A 217 -4.77 -26.03 -32.54
CA GLY A 217 -4.04 -25.10 -33.38
C GLY A 217 -4.82 -23.83 -33.71
N VAL A 218 -5.96 -23.61 -33.06
CA VAL A 218 -6.69 -22.35 -33.15
C VAL A 218 -5.85 -21.29 -32.44
N GLN A 219 -5.10 -20.54 -33.24
CA GLN A 219 -4.56 -19.27 -32.82
C GLN A 219 -5.76 -18.32 -32.63
N PRO A 220 -5.84 -17.55 -31.53
CA PRO A 220 -6.71 -16.38 -31.53
C PRO A 220 -6.31 -15.58 -32.77
N THR A 221 -7.28 -15.33 -33.65
CA THR A 221 -7.04 -14.52 -34.84
C THR A 221 -6.58 -13.15 -34.38
N THR A 222 -5.30 -12.83 -34.54
CA THR A 222 -4.75 -11.50 -34.20
C THR A 222 -5.28 -10.42 -35.14
N THR A 223 -6.11 -10.78 -36.12
CA THR A 223 -6.89 -9.86 -36.95
C THR A 223 -8.11 -9.35 -36.20
N GLU A 224 -7.91 -8.76 -35.02
CA GLU A 224 -9.01 -8.25 -34.20
C GLU A 224 -9.17 -6.75 -34.39
N ALA A 225 -10.19 -6.38 -35.15
CA ALA A 225 -11.01 -5.26 -34.74
C ALA A 225 -11.55 -5.63 -33.34
N HIS A 226 -10.80 -5.31 -32.28
CA HIS A 226 -11.27 -5.57 -30.92
C HIS A 226 -12.64 -4.90 -30.79
N PRO A 227 -13.69 -5.66 -30.43
CA PRO A 227 -15.00 -5.06 -30.23
C PRO A 227 -14.87 -3.97 -29.16
N PRO A 228 -15.59 -2.84 -29.29
CA PRO A 228 -15.51 -1.77 -28.31
C PRO A 228 -15.85 -2.32 -26.93
N VAL A 229 -14.93 -2.15 -25.98
CA VAL A 229 -15.16 -2.53 -24.59
C VAL A 229 -15.93 -1.40 -23.93
N VAL A 230 -17.10 -1.72 -23.38
CA VAL A 230 -17.93 -0.78 -22.64
C VAL A 230 -17.84 -1.12 -21.16
N GLU A 231 -17.45 -0.13 -20.36
CA GLU A 231 -17.40 -0.22 -18.91
C GLU A 231 -18.28 0.87 -18.29
N TYR A 232 -18.92 0.53 -17.18
CA TYR A 232 -19.68 1.45 -16.35
C TYR A 232 -18.89 1.67 -15.05
N ILE A 233 -18.43 2.90 -14.87
CA ILE A 233 -17.62 3.34 -13.75
C ILE A 233 -18.55 3.99 -12.74
N ALA A 234 -18.49 3.54 -11.49
CA ALA A 234 -19.12 4.25 -10.38
C ALA A 234 -18.12 5.25 -9.80
N GLU A 235 -18.56 6.48 -9.57
CA GLU A 235 -17.75 7.53 -8.96
C GLU A 235 -18.53 8.24 -7.85
N VAL A 236 -17.81 8.78 -6.87
CA VAL A 236 -18.33 9.63 -5.80
C VAL A 236 -17.59 10.96 -5.81
N LEU A 237 -18.29 12.06 -5.54
CA LEU A 237 -17.67 13.37 -5.42
C LEU A 237 -17.04 13.52 -4.03
N GLU A 238 -15.74 13.77 -3.99
CA GLU A 238 -14.99 14.09 -2.77
C GLU A 238 -15.18 15.56 -2.36
N LEU A 239 -14.77 15.87 -1.13
CA LEU A 239 -14.90 17.21 -0.54
C LEU A 239 -14.05 18.28 -1.24
N ASP A 240 -12.97 17.86 -1.90
CA ASP A 240 -12.12 18.73 -2.73
C ASP A 240 -12.72 19.01 -4.11
N GLY A 241 -13.86 18.40 -4.43
CA GLY A 241 -14.56 18.52 -5.71
C GLY A 241 -14.05 17.55 -6.79
N ALA A 242 -13.13 16.66 -6.47
CA ALA A 242 -12.69 15.59 -7.37
C ALA A 242 -13.67 14.42 -7.36
N TRP A 243 -13.75 13.67 -8.48
CA TRP A 243 -14.54 12.44 -8.54
C TRP A 243 -13.63 11.24 -8.26
N GLU A 244 -13.89 10.54 -7.17
CA GLU A 244 -13.17 9.33 -6.78
C GLU A 244 -13.74 8.10 -7.49
N TYR A 245 -12.86 7.22 -7.93
CA TYR A 245 -13.19 5.99 -8.63
C TYR A 245 -13.60 4.88 -7.64
N LEU A 246 -14.84 4.39 -7.76
CA LEU A 246 -15.36 3.27 -6.94
C LEU A 246 -15.26 1.91 -7.64
N GLY A 247 -14.79 1.87 -8.90
CA GLY A 247 -14.68 0.66 -9.70
C GLY A 247 -15.47 0.69 -11.01
N ALA A 248 -14.88 0.10 -12.05
CA ALA A 248 -15.46 -0.17 -13.36
C ALA A 248 -16.03 -1.61 -13.43
N HIS A 249 -17.03 -1.82 -14.28
CA HIS A 249 -17.52 -3.16 -14.64
C HIS A 249 -18.31 -3.11 -15.96
N ALA A 250 -18.34 -4.20 -16.73
CA ALA A 250 -19.09 -4.26 -18.00
C ALA A 250 -20.62 -4.22 -17.81
N ASP A 251 -21.11 -4.75 -16.68
CA ASP A 251 -22.52 -4.71 -16.30
C ASP A 251 -22.86 -3.40 -15.54
N PRO A 252 -23.78 -2.55 -16.04
CA PRO A 252 -24.18 -1.31 -15.37
C PRO A 252 -24.82 -1.51 -13.99
N THR A 253 -25.41 -2.69 -13.71
CA THR A 253 -26.03 -2.99 -12.41
C THR A 253 -25.00 -3.05 -11.28
N VAL A 254 -23.76 -3.43 -11.57
CA VAL A 254 -22.66 -3.46 -10.60
C VAL A 254 -22.27 -2.04 -10.19
N ALA A 255 -22.15 -1.13 -11.16
CA ALA A 255 -21.91 0.29 -10.88
C ALA A 255 -23.06 0.91 -10.05
N ALA A 256 -24.31 0.58 -10.38
CA ALA A 256 -25.47 1.01 -9.60
C ALA A 256 -25.43 0.49 -8.14
N ARG A 257 -25.05 -0.77 -7.93
CA ARG A 257 -24.92 -1.37 -6.60
C ARG A 257 -23.84 -0.69 -5.76
N ARG A 258 -22.67 -0.41 -6.37
CA ARG A 258 -21.57 0.32 -5.72
C ARG A 258 -22.03 1.70 -5.24
N ARG A 259 -22.69 2.46 -6.11
CA ARG A 259 -23.27 3.77 -5.76
C ARG A 259 -24.30 3.67 -4.64
N ALA A 260 -25.25 2.73 -4.73
CA ALA A 260 -26.25 2.52 -3.69
C ALA A 260 -25.61 2.19 -2.34
N SER A 261 -24.51 1.44 -2.32
CA SER A 261 -23.76 1.17 -1.09
C SER A 261 -23.14 2.44 -0.49
N VAL A 262 -22.56 3.31 -1.32
CA VAL A 262 -22.00 4.60 -0.88
C VAL A 262 -23.09 5.52 -0.38
N THR A 263 -24.16 5.74 -1.15
CA THR A 263 -25.31 6.57 -0.74
C THR A 263 -25.98 6.07 0.54
N ARG A 264 -26.01 4.74 0.77
CA ARG A 264 -26.52 4.19 2.03
C ARG A 264 -25.65 4.55 3.24
N ARG A 265 -24.33 4.58 3.07
CA ARG A 265 -23.38 4.93 4.14
C ARG A 265 -23.25 6.44 4.33
N TYR A 266 -23.36 7.19 3.24
CA TYR A 266 -23.23 8.64 3.17
C TYR A 266 -24.40 9.20 2.33
N PRO A 267 -25.56 9.45 2.93
CA PRO A 267 -26.76 9.89 2.21
C PRO A 267 -26.58 11.18 1.41
N ASP A 268 -25.69 12.05 1.86
CA ASP A 268 -25.39 13.34 1.24
C ASP A 268 -24.30 13.26 0.15
N ALA A 269 -23.68 12.09 -0.04
CA ALA A 269 -22.63 11.91 -1.04
C ALA A 269 -23.21 11.96 -2.46
N GLU A 270 -22.68 12.85 -3.29
CA GLU A 270 -23.02 12.90 -4.70
C GLU A 270 -22.32 11.75 -5.44
N THR A 271 -23.09 10.92 -6.13
CA THR A 271 -22.55 9.78 -6.89
C THR A 271 -22.99 9.82 -8.34
N ARG A 272 -22.15 9.35 -9.26
CA ARG A 272 -22.49 9.26 -10.69
C ARG A 272 -22.02 7.95 -11.30
N THR A 273 -22.58 7.63 -12.47
CA THR A 273 -22.13 6.52 -13.31
C THR A 273 -21.60 7.09 -14.61
N VAL A 274 -20.35 6.78 -14.94
CA VAL A 274 -19.72 7.16 -16.20
C VAL A 274 -19.66 5.93 -17.10
N ARG A 275 -20.20 6.04 -18.31
CA ARG A 275 -20.04 5.01 -19.34
C ARG A 275 -18.78 5.30 -20.13
N LYS A 276 -17.78 4.44 -20.01
CA LYS A 276 -16.53 4.48 -20.78
C LYS A 276 -16.61 3.47 -21.92
N THR A 277 -16.33 3.92 -23.13
CA THR A 277 -16.22 3.05 -24.30
C THR A 277 -14.79 3.14 -24.82
N THR A 278 -14.07 2.03 -24.82
CA THR A 278 -12.71 1.93 -25.37
C THR A 278 -12.78 1.26 -26.73
N THR A 279 -12.39 2.00 -27.77
CA THR A 279 -12.26 1.51 -29.14
C THR A 279 -10.79 1.37 -29.51
N TYR A 280 -10.43 0.25 -30.13
CA TYR A 280 -9.10 0.05 -30.69
C TYR A 280 -9.10 0.39 -32.18
N THR A 281 -8.18 1.25 -32.61
CA THR A 281 -7.94 1.53 -34.03
C THR A 281 -6.63 0.89 -34.42
N VAL A 282 -6.68 -0.08 -35.34
CA VAL A 282 -5.49 -0.67 -35.94
C VAL A 282 -5.05 0.24 -37.07
N GLU A 283 -3.88 0.86 -36.94
CA GLU A 283 -3.25 1.59 -38.04
C GLU A 283 -2.82 0.57 -39.11
N PRO A 284 -3.28 0.71 -40.38
CA PRO A 284 -2.93 -0.26 -41.40
C PRO A 284 -1.43 -0.20 -41.69
N GLU A 285 -0.81 -1.37 -41.78
CA GLU A 285 0.59 -1.49 -42.14
C GLU A 285 0.84 -0.80 -43.49
N PRO A 286 1.83 0.12 -43.60
CA PRO A 286 2.08 0.85 -44.82
C PRO A 286 2.40 -0.14 -45.95
N ALA A 287 1.66 -0.04 -47.05
CA ALA A 287 1.84 -0.90 -48.20
C ALA A 287 3.30 -0.90 -48.64
N ALA A 288 3.92 -2.08 -48.68
CA ALA A 288 5.30 -2.23 -49.10
C ALA A 288 5.50 -1.54 -50.47
N PRO A 289 6.58 -0.73 -50.64
CA PRO A 289 6.82 -0.05 -51.88
C PRO A 289 6.92 -1.08 -53.02
N ALA A 290 6.15 -0.85 -54.08
CA ALA A 290 6.13 -1.72 -55.25
C ALA A 290 7.57 -1.94 -55.76
N ALA A 291 7.95 -3.22 -55.90
CA ALA A 291 9.25 -3.57 -56.44
C ALA A 291 9.44 -2.92 -57.82
N PRO A 292 10.64 -2.37 -58.12
CA PRO A 292 10.89 -1.74 -59.41
C PRO A 292 10.74 -2.77 -60.52
N GLU A 293 9.94 -2.44 -61.52
CA GLU A 293 9.77 -3.25 -62.74
C GLU A 293 11.12 -3.42 -63.42
N GLU A 294 11.62 -4.66 -63.48
CA GLU A 294 12.77 -5.01 -64.31
C GLU A 294 12.40 -4.76 -65.77
N THR A 295 13.07 -3.80 -66.37
CA THR A 295 12.96 -3.47 -67.78
C THR A 295 13.70 -4.54 -68.59
N GLN A 296 12.97 -5.27 -69.44
CA GLN A 296 13.52 -6.19 -70.44
C GLN A 296 14.13 -5.47 -71.63
#